data_AF-A0A2V9NRE6-F1
#
_entry.id   AF-A0A2V9NRE6-F1
#
_cell.length_a   1.000
_cell.length_b   1.000
_cell.length_c   1.000
_cell.angle_alpha   90.00
_cell.angle_beta   90.00
_cell.angle_gamma   90.00
#
_symmetry.space_group_name_H-M   'P 1'
#
loop_
_entity.id
_entity.type
_entity.pdbx_description
1 polymer ?
#
loop_
_entity_poly.entity_id
_entity_poly.type
_entity_poly.pdbx_seq_one_letter_code
_entity_poly.pdbx_strand_id
1 'polypeptide(L)'
;MTRSVPDQSLGPAWAILELLARGIVDDSERQMVRNLLLSETLDWGELLEQALRHKMLPMLAHHVISVGLRFDVPATIYQHLESTLEWNRLQIEVFRRETVRVAQALGAHGIHFVVTKGMTFESTLYGGLGTRHMNDIDFMIAPRDRDTVMSVMQALGYRPFFDWAKDARREEISSRLNRDHLPKLAREIDQPGTRKINIDIANSLTWTKSPFDVPVEEALANPVAQPVPGMPGVSLPCFRPTYQFLFTVLHLFREAWLQKFVDFGTDVGLMKFGDVLRLIDQNHDELTNGELLRIAEIHNVIHPVAWVLRHLDETFQTRTQKLFALEKYGDEELLASQMQSSAYVRASGQSMRERLQSKTRGAVRPAEPAHRGS
;
A
#
# COMPACT_ATOMS: atom_id res chain seq x y z
N MET A 1 -14.29 14.40 -5.88
CA MET A 1 -13.29 15.23 -6.62
C MET A 1 -13.57 15.20 -8.12
N THR A 2 -13.33 16.29 -8.86
CA THR A 2 -13.38 16.27 -10.34
C THR A 2 -12.23 15.41 -10.87
N ARG A 3 -12.57 14.33 -11.57
CA ARG A 3 -11.60 13.39 -12.14
C ARG A 3 -11.36 13.75 -13.61
N SER A 4 -10.13 14.15 -13.96
CA SER A 4 -9.78 14.38 -15.36
C SER A 4 -9.66 13.06 -16.11
N VAL A 5 -9.84 13.15 -17.44
CA VAL A 5 -9.44 12.11 -18.39
C VAL A 5 -7.95 11.80 -18.16
N PRO A 6 -7.56 10.53 -18.01
CA PRO A 6 -6.16 10.17 -17.77
C PRO A 6 -5.28 10.60 -18.94
N ASP A 7 -4.06 11.04 -18.61
CA ASP A 7 -3.04 11.33 -19.62
C ASP A 7 -2.53 10.03 -20.26
N GLN A 8 -2.73 9.89 -21.57
CA GLN A 8 -2.34 8.69 -22.31
C GLN A 8 -0.92 8.76 -22.89
N SER A 9 -0.12 9.77 -22.54
CA SER A 9 1.25 9.96 -23.06
C SER A 9 2.19 8.78 -22.81
N LEU A 10 1.94 7.98 -21.77
CA LEU A 10 2.70 6.76 -21.42
C LEU A 10 2.13 5.47 -22.04
N GLY A 11 1.15 5.61 -22.94
CA GLY A 11 0.56 4.50 -23.71
C GLY A 11 -0.66 3.85 -23.04
N PRO A 12 -1.37 2.99 -23.79
CA PRO A 12 -2.65 2.40 -23.36
C PRO A 12 -2.50 1.50 -22.14
N ALA A 13 -1.42 0.71 -22.04
CA ALA A 13 -1.16 -0.16 -20.91
C ALA A 13 -1.09 0.63 -19.58
N TRP A 14 -0.39 1.77 -19.59
CA TRP A 14 -0.26 2.62 -18.42
C TRP A 14 -1.58 3.30 -18.05
N ALA A 15 -2.29 3.86 -19.03
CA ALA A 15 -3.59 4.51 -18.83
C ALA A 15 -4.64 3.56 -18.22
N ILE A 16 -4.66 2.29 -18.65
CA ILE A 16 -5.50 1.24 -18.05
C ILE A 16 -5.19 1.09 -16.56
N LEU A 17 -3.91 0.96 -16.20
CA LEU A 17 -3.52 0.76 -14.79
C LEU A 17 -3.77 2.01 -13.94
N GLU A 18 -3.56 3.22 -14.46
CA GLU A 18 -3.92 4.45 -13.72
C GLU A 18 -5.43 4.49 -13.43
N LEU A 19 -6.29 4.21 -14.42
CA LEU A 19 -7.74 4.17 -14.23
C LEU A 19 -8.16 3.10 -13.21
N LEU A 20 -7.59 1.90 -13.31
CA LEU A 20 -7.87 0.83 -12.35
C LEU A 20 -7.42 1.21 -10.93
N ALA A 21 -6.26 1.85 -10.77
CA ALA A 21 -5.73 2.26 -9.46
C ALA A 21 -6.65 3.28 -8.77
N ARG A 22 -7.16 4.26 -9.53
CA ARG A 22 -8.14 5.26 -9.06
C ARG A 22 -9.47 4.64 -8.60
N GLY A 23 -9.79 3.45 -9.12
CA GLY A 23 -11.09 2.81 -8.96
C GLY A 23 -12.11 3.45 -9.87
N ILE A 24 -12.58 2.66 -10.84
CA ILE A 24 -13.56 3.09 -11.85
C ILE A 24 -14.85 3.51 -11.15
N VAL A 25 -15.24 4.78 -11.30
CA VAL A 25 -16.41 5.35 -10.60
C VAL A 25 -17.66 5.43 -11.46
N ASP A 26 -17.53 5.41 -12.79
CA ASP A 26 -18.66 5.54 -13.70
C ASP A 26 -18.49 4.70 -14.98
N ASP A 27 -19.56 4.67 -15.79
CA ASP A 27 -19.59 3.91 -17.03
C ASP A 27 -18.72 4.52 -18.14
N SER A 28 -18.40 5.82 -18.05
CA SER A 28 -17.50 6.48 -19.01
C SER A 28 -16.06 6.01 -18.83
N GLU A 29 -15.56 5.99 -17.59
CA GLU A 29 -14.26 5.41 -17.24
C GLU A 29 -14.23 3.91 -17.58
N ARG A 30 -15.32 3.17 -17.30
CA ARG A 30 -15.44 1.75 -17.66
C ARG A 30 -15.32 1.54 -19.18
N GLN A 31 -16.03 2.33 -19.98
CA GLN A 31 -15.96 2.26 -21.43
C GLN A 31 -14.58 2.67 -21.96
N MET A 32 -13.92 3.63 -21.33
CA MET A 32 -12.56 4.03 -21.68
C MET A 32 -11.57 2.89 -21.47
N VAL A 33 -11.60 2.22 -20.31
CA VAL A 33 -10.75 1.04 -20.07
C VAL A 33 -11.06 -0.07 -21.08
N ARG A 34 -12.35 -0.33 -21.37
CA ARG A 34 -12.75 -1.29 -22.41
C ARG A 34 -12.14 -0.94 -23.77
N ASN A 35 -12.25 0.31 -24.21
CA ASN A 35 -11.71 0.75 -25.51
C ASN A 35 -10.19 0.61 -25.55
N LEU A 36 -9.48 0.93 -24.46
CA LEU A 36 -8.02 0.76 -24.37
C LEU A 36 -7.61 -0.73 -24.43
N LEU A 37 -8.38 -1.61 -23.79
CA LEU A 37 -8.16 -3.07 -23.82
C LEU A 37 -8.37 -3.69 -25.20
N LEU A 38 -9.20 -3.06 -26.04
CA LEU A 38 -9.49 -3.48 -27.41
C LEU A 38 -8.66 -2.75 -28.47
N SER A 39 -7.75 -1.86 -28.04
CA SER A 39 -6.89 -1.12 -28.95
C SER A 39 -5.89 -2.04 -29.64
N GLU A 40 -5.73 -1.90 -30.96
CA GLU A 40 -4.71 -2.61 -31.75
C GLU A 40 -3.27 -2.25 -31.32
N THR A 41 -3.09 -1.09 -30.68
CA THR A 41 -1.79 -0.62 -30.19
C THR A 41 -1.45 -1.12 -28.78
N LEU A 42 -2.33 -1.89 -28.14
CA LEU A 42 -2.07 -2.43 -26.80
C LEU A 42 -1.07 -3.58 -26.86
N ASP A 43 0.07 -3.38 -26.20
CA ASP A 43 0.99 -4.47 -25.87
C ASP A 43 0.53 -5.15 -24.56
N TRP A 44 -0.02 -6.37 -24.70
CA TRP A 44 -0.43 -7.19 -23.56
C TRP A 44 0.73 -7.61 -22.66
N GLY A 45 1.93 -7.83 -23.23
CA GLY A 45 3.12 -8.16 -22.47
C GLY A 45 3.50 -7.03 -21.53
N GLU A 46 3.53 -5.79 -22.04
CA GLU A 46 3.77 -4.60 -21.23
C GLU A 46 2.69 -4.42 -20.14
N LEU A 47 1.41 -4.55 -20.49
CA LEU A 47 0.31 -4.40 -19.53
C LEU A 47 0.42 -5.41 -18.39
N LEU A 48 0.67 -6.69 -18.71
CA LEU A 48 0.80 -7.74 -17.70
C LEU A 48 2.04 -7.54 -16.83
N GLU A 49 3.19 -7.16 -17.42
CA GLU A 49 4.41 -6.88 -16.68
C GLU A 49 4.20 -5.72 -15.69
N GLN A 50 3.63 -4.61 -16.15
CA GLN A 50 3.34 -3.45 -15.29
C GLN A 50 2.30 -3.80 -14.22
N ALA A 51 1.24 -4.53 -14.58
CA ALA A 51 0.24 -4.97 -13.61
C ALA A 51 0.86 -5.84 -12.51
N LEU A 52 1.78 -6.74 -12.85
CA LEU A 52 2.53 -7.55 -11.88
C LEU A 52 3.41 -6.69 -10.97
N ARG A 53 4.22 -5.80 -11.54
CA ARG A 53 5.11 -4.90 -10.78
C ARG A 53 4.36 -4.00 -9.82
N HIS A 54 3.16 -3.57 -10.21
CA HIS A 54 2.28 -2.74 -9.40
C HIS A 54 1.31 -3.54 -8.51
N LYS A 55 1.38 -4.89 -8.54
CA LYS A 55 0.49 -5.81 -7.81
C LYS A 55 -1.00 -5.68 -8.18
N MET A 56 -1.30 -5.18 -9.36
CA MET A 56 -2.65 -4.90 -9.86
C MET A 56 -3.21 -6.00 -10.77
N LEU A 57 -2.48 -7.10 -10.98
CA LEU A 57 -2.92 -8.16 -11.89
C LEU A 57 -4.30 -8.75 -11.55
N PRO A 58 -4.65 -9.06 -10.28
CA PRO A 58 -6.01 -9.52 -9.95
C PRO A 58 -7.09 -8.45 -10.19
N MET A 59 -6.75 -7.16 -10.06
CA MET A 59 -7.65 -6.04 -10.35
C MET A 59 -7.93 -5.91 -11.85
N LEU A 60 -6.88 -6.02 -12.67
CA LEU A 60 -6.99 -6.07 -14.13
C LEU A 60 -7.84 -7.28 -14.56
N ALA A 61 -7.54 -8.46 -14.01
CA ALA A 61 -8.29 -9.68 -14.29
C ALA A 61 -9.78 -9.53 -13.98
N HIS A 62 -10.09 -9.02 -12.78
CA HIS A 62 -11.48 -8.76 -12.39
C HIS A 62 -12.18 -7.81 -13.34
N HIS A 63 -11.52 -6.73 -13.75
CA HIS A 63 -12.11 -5.79 -14.69
C HIS A 63 -12.44 -6.48 -16.03
N VAL A 64 -11.47 -7.14 -16.66
CA VAL A 64 -11.62 -7.84 -17.95
C VAL A 64 -12.77 -8.86 -17.89
N ILE A 65 -12.87 -9.62 -16.81
CA ILE A 65 -13.92 -10.63 -16.62
C ILE A 65 -15.28 -9.95 -16.40
N SER A 66 -15.35 -8.95 -15.54
CA SER A 66 -16.61 -8.27 -15.17
C SER A 66 -17.28 -7.55 -16.34
N VAL A 67 -16.50 -7.07 -17.32
CA VAL A 67 -17.02 -6.39 -18.51
C VAL A 67 -17.20 -7.34 -19.71
N GLY A 68 -17.12 -8.65 -19.48
CA GLY A 68 -17.51 -9.67 -20.47
C GLY A 68 -16.55 -9.85 -21.64
N LEU A 69 -15.27 -9.52 -21.48
CA LEU A 69 -14.29 -9.50 -22.58
C LEU A 69 -13.72 -10.87 -22.99
N ARG A 70 -14.40 -11.99 -22.65
CA ARG A 70 -13.88 -13.35 -22.86
C ARG A 70 -13.46 -13.66 -24.28
N PHE A 71 -14.23 -13.17 -25.25
CA PHE A 71 -13.99 -13.41 -26.68
C PHE A 71 -13.39 -12.21 -27.40
N ASP A 72 -13.16 -11.11 -26.68
CA ASP A 72 -12.66 -9.86 -27.26
C ASP A 72 -11.15 -9.67 -27.01
N VAL A 73 -10.54 -10.45 -26.10
CA VAL A 73 -9.11 -10.43 -25.80
C VAL A 73 -8.46 -11.78 -26.15
N PRO A 74 -7.13 -11.85 -26.32
CA PRO A 74 -6.47 -13.12 -26.64
C PRO A 74 -6.79 -14.22 -25.62
N ALA A 75 -7.19 -15.40 -26.10
CA ALA A 75 -7.73 -16.46 -25.25
C ALA A 75 -6.77 -16.91 -24.12
N THR A 76 -5.47 -17.00 -24.42
CA THR A 76 -4.43 -17.36 -23.43
C THR A 76 -4.28 -16.32 -22.34
N ILE A 77 -4.42 -15.04 -22.68
CA ILE A 77 -4.41 -13.93 -21.73
C ILE A 77 -5.63 -14.00 -20.84
N TYR A 78 -6.83 -14.20 -21.40
CA TYR A 78 -8.04 -14.33 -20.61
C TYR A 78 -7.95 -15.48 -19.60
N GLN A 79 -7.52 -16.67 -20.04
CA GLN A 79 -7.34 -17.85 -19.17
C GLN A 79 -6.34 -17.58 -18.03
N HIS A 80 -5.24 -16.88 -18.32
CA HIS A 80 -4.26 -16.50 -17.31
C HIS A 80 -4.85 -15.52 -16.28
N LEU A 81 -5.59 -14.52 -16.73
CA LEU A 81 -6.28 -13.55 -15.86
C LEU A 81 -7.33 -14.24 -14.98
N GLU A 82 -8.14 -15.14 -15.54
CA GLU A 82 -9.14 -15.94 -14.81
C GLU A 82 -8.49 -16.74 -13.69
N SER A 83 -7.42 -17.49 -14.01
CA SER A 83 -6.65 -18.27 -13.03
C SER A 83 -6.04 -17.40 -11.94
N THR A 84 -5.52 -16.22 -12.32
CA THR A 84 -4.91 -15.26 -11.38
C THR A 84 -5.91 -14.70 -10.39
N LEU A 85 -7.11 -14.34 -10.86
CA LEU A 85 -8.15 -13.81 -9.99
C LEU A 85 -8.68 -14.89 -9.03
N GLU A 86 -8.90 -16.11 -9.52
CA GLU A 86 -9.33 -17.23 -8.68
C GLU A 86 -8.30 -17.54 -7.61
N TRP A 87 -7.03 -17.62 -8.00
CA TRP A 87 -5.92 -17.80 -7.06
C TRP A 87 -5.90 -16.71 -5.99
N ASN A 88 -5.99 -15.44 -6.39
CA ASN A 88 -5.96 -14.34 -5.43
C ASN A 88 -7.15 -14.45 -4.48
N ARG A 89 -8.36 -14.72 -4.95
CA ARG A 89 -9.53 -14.93 -4.08
C ARG A 89 -9.33 -16.03 -3.04
N LEU A 90 -8.72 -17.15 -3.42
CA LEU A 90 -8.37 -18.22 -2.48
C LEU A 90 -7.38 -17.75 -1.41
N GLN A 91 -6.32 -17.02 -1.79
CA GLN A 91 -5.36 -16.43 -0.83
C GLN A 91 -6.05 -15.48 0.15
N ILE A 92 -6.90 -14.59 -0.37
CA ILE A 92 -7.60 -13.58 0.44
C ILE A 92 -8.49 -14.24 1.48
N GLU A 93 -9.18 -15.31 1.07
CA GLU A 93 -10.04 -16.08 1.96
C GLU A 93 -9.24 -16.80 3.06
N VAL A 94 -8.04 -17.32 2.75
CA VAL A 94 -7.10 -17.81 3.77
C VAL A 94 -6.69 -16.68 4.73
N PHE A 95 -6.36 -15.49 4.21
CA PHE A 95 -5.95 -14.36 5.02
C PHE A 95 -7.06 -13.85 5.94
N ARG A 96 -8.30 -13.73 5.46
CA ARG A 96 -9.45 -13.34 6.28
C ARG A 96 -9.61 -14.25 7.49
N ARG A 97 -9.62 -15.57 7.28
CA ARG A 97 -9.74 -16.55 8.36
C ARG A 97 -8.59 -16.44 9.35
N GLU A 98 -7.36 -16.27 8.86
CA GLU A 98 -6.20 -16.17 9.75
C GLU A 98 -6.19 -14.84 10.52
N THR A 99 -6.57 -13.72 9.90
CA THR A 99 -6.71 -12.43 10.58
C THR A 99 -7.72 -12.53 11.70
N VAL A 100 -8.88 -13.17 11.47
CA VAL A 100 -9.88 -13.42 12.52
C VAL A 100 -9.33 -14.30 13.64
N ARG A 101 -8.63 -15.40 13.30
CA ARG A 101 -8.01 -16.30 14.29
C ARG A 101 -7.01 -15.57 15.19
N VAL A 102 -6.14 -14.76 14.60
CA VAL A 102 -5.15 -13.96 15.35
C VAL A 102 -5.84 -12.88 16.16
N ALA A 103 -6.81 -12.15 15.58
CA ALA A 103 -7.55 -11.12 16.28
C ALA A 103 -8.29 -11.65 17.52
N GLN A 104 -8.93 -12.82 17.42
CA GLN A 104 -9.58 -13.49 18.55
C GLN A 104 -8.58 -13.85 19.66
N ALA A 105 -7.42 -14.38 19.29
CA ALA A 105 -6.39 -14.76 20.25
C ALA A 105 -5.78 -13.54 20.97
N LEU A 106 -5.52 -12.45 20.24
CA LEU A 106 -5.05 -11.19 20.83
C LEU A 106 -6.11 -10.59 21.77
N GLY A 107 -7.37 -10.56 21.32
CA GLY A 107 -8.49 -10.05 22.12
C GLY A 107 -8.73 -10.85 23.40
N ALA A 108 -8.59 -12.18 23.36
CA ALA A 108 -8.70 -13.04 24.54
C ALA A 108 -7.63 -12.76 25.61
N HIS A 109 -6.51 -12.15 25.23
CA HIS A 109 -5.44 -11.72 26.14
C HIS A 109 -5.54 -10.24 26.55
N GLY A 110 -6.64 -9.56 26.21
CA GLY A 110 -6.86 -8.15 26.54
C GLY A 110 -5.95 -7.17 25.78
N ILE A 111 -5.31 -7.64 24.70
CA ILE A 111 -4.38 -6.83 23.91
C ILE A 111 -5.19 -5.85 23.07
N HIS A 112 -4.84 -4.56 23.14
CA HIS A 112 -5.44 -3.54 22.28
C HIS A 112 -4.64 -3.48 20.97
N PHE A 113 -5.32 -3.76 19.86
CA PHE A 113 -4.72 -3.79 18.53
C PHE A 113 -5.70 -3.30 17.48
N VAL A 114 -5.17 -2.98 16.30
CA VAL A 114 -5.96 -2.85 15.08
C VAL A 114 -5.34 -3.68 13.95
N VAL A 115 -6.20 -4.16 13.06
CA VAL A 115 -5.81 -4.64 11.74
C VAL A 115 -5.54 -3.43 10.86
N THR A 116 -4.56 -3.51 9.97
CA THR A 116 -4.19 -2.37 9.12
C THR A 116 -4.03 -2.76 7.64
N LYS A 117 -3.83 -1.74 6.80
CA LYS A 117 -3.50 -1.87 5.37
C LYS A 117 -4.44 -2.84 4.64
N GLY A 118 -3.88 -3.85 3.99
CA GLY A 118 -4.56 -4.63 2.98
C GLY A 118 -5.82 -5.32 3.47
N MET A 119 -5.80 -5.95 4.65
CA MET A 119 -6.99 -6.59 5.22
C MET A 119 -8.10 -5.59 5.52
N THR A 120 -7.74 -4.36 5.92
CA THR A 120 -8.72 -3.28 6.09
C THR A 120 -9.23 -2.73 4.77
N PHE A 121 -8.40 -2.66 3.73
CA PHE A 121 -8.83 -2.14 2.44
C PHE A 121 -9.67 -3.13 1.64
N GLU A 122 -9.47 -4.43 1.87
CA GLU A 122 -10.08 -5.49 1.10
C GLU A 122 -11.62 -5.37 1.05
N SER A 123 -12.26 -5.15 2.20
CA SER A 123 -13.73 -4.96 2.24
C SER A 123 -14.18 -3.52 2.07
N THR A 124 -13.39 -2.53 2.47
CA THR A 124 -13.80 -1.10 2.44
C THR A 124 -13.53 -0.43 1.09
N LEU A 125 -12.38 -0.68 0.46
CA LEU A 125 -11.94 0.00 -0.78
C LEU A 125 -12.08 -0.90 -2.02
N TYR A 126 -12.11 -2.22 -1.84
CA TYR A 126 -12.13 -3.21 -2.90
C TYR A 126 -13.37 -4.13 -2.88
N GLY A 127 -14.34 -3.83 -2.01
CA GLY A 127 -15.67 -4.44 -2.01
C GLY A 127 -15.72 -5.92 -1.63
N GLY A 128 -14.65 -6.47 -1.04
CA GLY A 128 -14.62 -7.89 -0.66
C GLY A 128 -14.45 -8.86 -1.83
N LEU A 129 -14.07 -8.35 -3.01
CA LEU A 129 -14.08 -9.12 -4.26
C LEU A 129 -12.81 -9.96 -4.49
N GLY A 130 -11.83 -9.88 -3.57
CA GLY A 130 -10.54 -10.54 -3.70
C GLY A 130 -9.69 -10.01 -4.86
N THR A 131 -9.76 -8.70 -5.14
CA THR A 131 -9.03 -8.05 -6.25
C THR A 131 -7.77 -7.31 -5.82
N ARG A 132 -7.60 -7.06 -4.52
CA ARG A 132 -6.40 -6.45 -3.96
C ARG A 132 -5.39 -7.56 -3.66
N HIS A 133 -4.22 -7.52 -4.29
CA HIS A 133 -3.13 -8.46 -4.00
C HIS A 133 -2.52 -8.16 -2.63
N MET A 134 -2.21 -9.20 -1.85
CA MET A 134 -1.55 -9.11 -0.54
C MET A 134 -0.52 -10.22 -0.35
N ASN A 135 0.53 -9.94 0.42
CA ASN A 135 1.61 -10.89 0.71
C ASN A 135 1.68 -11.29 2.21
N ASP A 136 1.00 -10.52 3.04
CA ASP A 136 1.07 -10.52 4.49
C ASP A 136 -0.22 -9.96 5.09
N ILE A 137 -0.37 -10.18 6.39
CA ILE A 137 -1.43 -9.60 7.23
C ILE A 137 -0.75 -8.64 8.20
N ASP A 138 -1.25 -7.41 8.29
CA ASP A 138 -0.68 -6.36 9.11
C ASP A 138 -1.52 -6.07 10.36
N PHE A 139 -0.87 -5.99 11.51
CA PHE A 139 -1.44 -5.52 12.77
C PHE A 139 -0.65 -4.32 13.32
N MET A 140 -1.30 -3.49 14.12
CA MET A 140 -0.67 -2.47 14.95
C MET A 140 -1.01 -2.70 16.42
N ILE A 141 0.00 -2.61 17.29
CA ILE A 141 -0.13 -2.76 18.74
C ILE A 141 0.57 -1.61 19.47
N ALA A 142 0.33 -1.48 20.78
CA ALA A 142 1.14 -0.59 21.60
C ALA A 142 2.53 -1.20 21.88
N PRO A 143 3.62 -0.40 21.98
CA PRO A 143 4.97 -0.90 22.23
C PRO A 143 5.11 -1.69 23.55
N ARG A 144 4.29 -1.37 24.54
CA ARG A 144 4.25 -2.06 25.84
C ARG A 144 3.77 -3.51 25.74
N ASP A 145 3.01 -3.86 24.70
CA ASP A 145 2.39 -5.19 24.56
C ASP A 145 3.25 -6.17 23.75
N ARG A 146 4.43 -5.74 23.28
CA ARG A 146 5.30 -6.52 22.38
C ARG A 146 5.59 -7.94 22.88
N ASP A 147 5.99 -8.09 24.14
CA ASP A 147 6.41 -9.39 24.68
C ASP A 147 5.21 -10.33 24.84
N THR A 148 4.06 -9.80 25.28
CA THR A 148 2.80 -10.54 25.37
C THR A 148 2.34 -10.98 23.98
N VAL A 149 2.35 -10.08 22.99
CA VAL A 149 1.97 -10.40 21.60
C VAL A 149 2.89 -11.46 21.02
N MET A 150 4.21 -11.34 21.17
CA MET A 150 5.15 -12.37 20.73
C MET A 150 4.82 -13.74 21.32
N SER A 151 4.48 -13.81 22.61
CA SER A 151 4.11 -15.05 23.29
C SER A 151 2.80 -15.64 22.73
N VAL A 152 1.78 -14.81 22.49
CA VAL A 152 0.52 -15.23 21.87
C VAL A 152 0.76 -15.75 20.45
N MET A 153 1.54 -15.04 19.64
CA MET A 153 1.83 -15.45 18.27
C MET A 153 2.60 -16.79 18.22
N GLN A 154 3.56 -17.00 19.12
CA GLN A 154 4.26 -18.28 19.26
C GLN A 154 3.30 -19.43 19.60
N ALA A 155 2.36 -19.20 20.54
CA ALA A 155 1.32 -20.18 20.88
C ALA A 155 0.39 -20.49 19.68
N LEU A 156 0.18 -19.52 18.79
CA LEU A 156 -0.56 -19.71 17.53
C LEU A 156 0.26 -20.42 16.43
N GLY A 157 1.50 -20.80 16.71
CA GLY A 157 2.39 -21.51 15.79
C GLY A 157 3.24 -20.61 14.89
N TYR A 158 3.26 -19.30 15.13
CA TYR A 158 4.12 -18.37 14.38
C TYR A 158 5.54 -18.37 14.93
N ARG A 159 6.50 -18.20 14.01
CA ARG A 159 7.93 -18.06 14.33
C ARG A 159 8.53 -16.87 13.59
N PRO A 160 9.62 -16.27 14.08
CA PRO A 160 10.36 -15.28 13.33
C PRO A 160 10.74 -15.78 11.93
N PHE A 161 10.64 -14.90 10.93
CA PHE A 161 10.81 -15.24 9.51
C PHE A 161 12.23 -15.69 9.12
N PHE A 162 13.19 -15.70 10.05
CA PHE A 162 14.61 -15.92 9.78
C PHE A 162 14.88 -17.20 8.98
N ASP A 163 14.12 -18.27 9.25
CA ASP A 163 14.25 -19.56 8.56
C ASP A 163 13.87 -19.51 7.07
N TRP A 164 13.09 -18.52 6.65
CA TRP A 164 12.71 -18.28 5.26
C TRP A 164 13.49 -17.12 4.61
N ALA A 165 14.34 -16.43 5.37
CA ALA A 165 15.16 -15.35 4.85
C ALA A 165 16.36 -15.91 4.08
N LYS A 166 16.70 -15.26 2.95
CA LYS A 166 17.93 -15.60 2.19
C LYS A 166 19.20 -15.44 3.04
N ASP A 167 19.18 -14.49 3.97
CA ASP A 167 20.24 -14.23 4.95
C ASP A 167 19.61 -14.07 6.34
N ALA A 168 19.47 -15.18 7.05
CA ALA A 168 18.84 -15.25 8.36
C ALA A 168 19.51 -14.33 9.39
N ARG A 169 20.86 -14.26 9.38
CA ARG A 169 21.61 -13.46 10.34
C ARG A 169 21.40 -11.98 10.10
N ARG A 170 21.40 -11.54 8.84
CA ARG A 170 21.11 -10.15 8.48
C ARG A 170 19.67 -9.76 8.85
N GLU A 171 18.70 -10.65 8.60
CA GLU A 171 17.31 -10.41 8.97
C GLU A 171 17.14 -10.29 10.49
N GLU A 172 17.79 -11.18 11.26
CA GLU A 172 17.81 -11.12 12.71
C GLU A 172 18.38 -9.79 13.22
N ILE A 173 19.56 -9.38 12.75
CA ILE A 173 20.19 -8.12 13.13
C ILE A 173 19.27 -6.94 12.77
N SER A 174 18.73 -6.94 11.55
CA SER A 174 17.80 -5.90 11.07
C SER A 174 16.57 -5.77 11.98
N SER A 175 15.95 -6.89 12.37
CA SER A 175 14.77 -6.88 13.25
C SER A 175 15.07 -6.35 14.65
N ARG A 176 16.29 -6.53 15.15
CA ARG A 176 16.72 -6.01 16.47
C ARG A 176 17.01 -4.51 16.41
N LEU A 177 17.48 -4.00 15.27
CA LEU A 177 17.78 -2.58 15.08
C LEU A 177 16.53 -1.73 14.81
N ASN A 178 15.50 -2.31 14.17
CA ASN A 178 14.24 -1.64 13.85
C ASN A 178 13.16 -2.03 14.87
N ARG A 179 13.02 -1.23 15.93
CA ARG A 179 12.08 -1.48 17.04
C ARG A 179 10.66 -0.96 16.79
N ASP A 180 10.40 -0.45 15.58
CA ASP A 180 9.07 -0.04 15.11
C ASP A 180 8.16 -1.21 14.76
N HIS A 181 8.71 -2.43 14.64
CA HIS A 181 7.96 -3.66 14.41
C HIS A 181 8.46 -4.79 15.33
N LEU A 182 7.64 -5.82 15.50
CA LEU A 182 8.11 -7.14 15.94
C LEU A 182 8.94 -7.75 14.79
N PRO A 183 9.80 -8.75 15.05
CA PRO A 183 10.36 -9.55 13.97
C PRO A 183 9.22 -10.08 13.09
N LYS A 184 9.37 -10.01 11.76
CA LYS A 184 8.38 -10.57 10.83
C LYS A 184 8.07 -12.00 11.22
N LEU A 185 6.80 -12.35 11.27
CA LEU A 185 6.35 -13.66 11.71
C LEU A 185 5.85 -14.47 10.52
N ALA A 186 6.11 -15.77 10.54
CA ALA A 186 5.57 -16.70 9.56
C ALA A 186 5.10 -18.00 10.19
N ARG A 187 4.12 -18.62 9.53
CA ARG A 187 3.57 -19.93 9.87
C ARG A 187 3.33 -20.72 8.60
N GLU A 188 3.83 -21.94 8.55
CA GLU A 188 3.51 -22.88 7.48
C GLU A 188 2.09 -23.39 7.62
N ILE A 189 1.43 -23.52 6.48
CA ILE A 189 0.07 -24.03 6.37
C ILE A 189 -0.03 -24.93 5.15
N ASP A 190 -0.99 -25.85 5.16
CA ASP A 190 -1.30 -26.68 4.01
C ASP A 190 -2.71 -26.34 3.52
N GLN A 191 -2.80 -25.28 2.72
CA GLN A 191 -4.04 -24.84 2.08
C GLN A 191 -3.83 -24.80 0.55
N PRO A 192 -4.86 -25.09 -0.25
CA PRO A 192 -4.80 -24.91 -1.69
C PRO A 192 -4.26 -23.53 -2.06
N GLY A 193 -3.05 -23.53 -2.57
CA GLY A 193 -2.34 -22.35 -3.02
C GLY A 193 -1.59 -21.53 -1.98
N THR A 194 -1.87 -21.65 -0.69
CA THR A 194 -1.10 -20.94 0.36
C THR A 194 -0.33 -21.95 1.20
N ARG A 195 1.01 -21.89 1.14
CA ARG A 195 1.88 -22.74 1.96
C ARG A 195 2.43 -22.04 3.21
N LYS A 196 2.29 -20.72 3.27
CA LYS A 196 2.85 -19.88 4.31
C LYS A 196 2.00 -18.63 4.48
N ILE A 197 1.78 -18.24 5.74
CA ILE A 197 1.21 -16.93 6.08
C ILE A 197 2.31 -16.11 6.72
N ASN A 198 2.50 -14.89 6.23
CA ASN A 198 3.35 -13.89 6.86
C ASN A 198 2.47 -12.91 7.65
N ILE A 199 2.89 -12.56 8.84
CA ILE A 199 2.28 -11.52 9.66
C ILE A 199 3.33 -10.47 9.99
N ASP A 200 2.97 -9.21 9.73
CA ASP A 200 3.72 -8.06 10.19
C ASP A 200 2.98 -7.39 11.34
N ILE A 201 3.69 -7.08 12.43
CA ILE A 201 3.11 -6.44 13.61
C ILE A 201 3.92 -5.19 13.91
N ALA A 202 3.35 -4.05 13.57
CA ALA A 202 3.91 -2.74 13.84
C ALA A 202 3.55 -2.25 15.24
N ASN A 203 4.38 -1.36 15.78
CA ASN A 203 4.12 -0.62 17.01
C ASN A 203 4.54 0.86 16.90
N SER A 204 4.56 1.38 15.67
CA SER A 204 4.75 2.79 15.32
C SER A 204 4.12 3.02 13.95
N LEU A 205 3.59 4.22 13.71
CA LEU A 205 3.04 4.60 12.41
C LEU A 205 4.14 4.89 11.37
N THR A 206 5.40 5.05 11.78
CA THR A 206 6.50 5.44 10.91
C THR A 206 7.66 4.42 10.95
N TRP A 207 8.81 4.81 11.49
CA TRP A 207 9.99 3.96 11.62
C TRP A 207 10.85 4.42 12.79
N THR A 208 11.72 3.53 13.26
CA THR A 208 12.66 3.83 14.35
C THR A 208 13.49 5.08 14.05
N LYS A 209 13.46 6.07 14.97
CA LYS A 209 14.14 7.38 14.85
C LYS A 209 13.65 8.27 13.69
N SER A 210 12.42 8.06 13.23
CA SER A 210 11.78 8.97 12.29
C SER A 210 11.67 10.38 12.90
N PRO A 211 11.91 11.46 12.13
CA PRO A 211 11.59 12.83 12.55
C PRO A 211 10.08 13.13 12.49
N PHE A 212 9.31 12.20 11.94
CA PHE A 212 7.85 12.22 11.83
C PHE A 212 7.29 11.11 12.73
N ASP A 213 6.48 11.46 13.73
CA ASP A 213 5.94 10.44 14.63
C ASP A 213 4.56 10.86 15.14
N VAL A 214 3.62 9.91 15.08
CA VAL A 214 2.29 10.03 15.65
C VAL A 214 2.20 8.98 16.74
N PRO A 215 1.90 9.35 18.01
CA PRO A 215 1.80 8.39 19.09
C PRO A 215 0.83 7.26 18.74
N VAL A 216 1.33 6.03 18.74
CA VAL A 216 0.54 4.87 18.33
C VAL A 216 -0.66 4.65 19.25
N GLU A 217 -0.55 4.99 20.53
CA GLU A 217 -1.67 4.98 21.48
C GLU A 217 -2.81 5.92 21.06
N GLU A 218 -2.48 7.09 20.50
CA GLU A 218 -3.48 8.02 19.97
C GLU A 218 -4.18 7.43 18.75
N ALA A 219 -3.42 6.81 17.85
CA ALA A 219 -3.96 6.15 16.67
C ALA A 219 -4.83 4.92 17.02
N LEU A 220 -4.46 4.18 18.07
CA LEU A 220 -5.20 3.01 18.56
C LEU A 220 -6.48 3.40 19.33
N ALA A 221 -6.68 4.67 19.66
CA ALA A 221 -7.85 5.11 20.40
C ALA A 221 -9.14 5.02 19.56
N ASN A 222 -10.18 4.42 20.14
CA ASN A 222 -11.52 4.31 19.55
C ASN A 222 -11.52 3.66 18.15
N PRO A 223 -11.05 2.40 18.01
CA PRO A 223 -11.03 1.73 16.72
C PRO A 223 -12.45 1.53 16.17
N VAL A 224 -12.56 1.47 14.85
CA VAL A 224 -13.81 1.15 14.16
C VAL A 224 -13.90 -0.34 13.90
N ALA A 225 -15.08 -0.91 14.02
CA ALA A 225 -15.33 -2.31 13.69
C ALA A 225 -15.57 -2.44 12.18
N GLN A 226 -14.74 -3.21 11.49
CA GLN A 226 -14.88 -3.46 10.07
C GLN A 226 -15.37 -4.89 9.81
N PRO A 227 -16.45 -5.10 9.04
CA PRO A 227 -16.96 -6.43 8.74
C PRO A 227 -15.99 -7.22 7.85
N VAL A 228 -15.93 -8.53 8.08
CA VAL A 228 -15.12 -9.47 7.30
C VAL A 228 -16.00 -10.12 6.22
N PRO A 229 -15.71 -9.95 4.92
CA PRO A 229 -16.53 -10.54 3.87
C PRO A 229 -16.54 -12.07 3.96
N GLY A 230 -17.72 -12.65 3.76
CA GLY A 230 -17.92 -14.11 3.88
C GLY A 230 -18.05 -14.62 5.31
N MET A 231 -17.95 -13.76 6.34
CA MET A 231 -18.06 -14.16 7.76
C MET A 231 -19.10 -13.30 8.51
N PRO A 232 -20.41 -13.59 8.37
CA PRO A 232 -21.47 -12.83 9.02
C PRO A 232 -21.29 -12.71 10.55
N GLY A 233 -21.49 -11.51 11.09
CA GLY A 233 -21.36 -11.24 12.52
C GLY A 233 -19.91 -11.13 13.03
N VAL A 234 -18.91 -11.28 12.16
CA VAL A 234 -17.50 -11.11 12.50
C VAL A 234 -17.00 -9.75 12.02
N SER A 235 -16.34 -9.00 12.92
CA SER A 235 -15.70 -7.73 12.60
C SER A 235 -14.30 -7.65 13.22
N LEU A 236 -13.42 -6.88 12.56
CA LEU A 236 -12.05 -6.63 13.00
C LEU A 236 -11.90 -5.18 13.46
N PRO A 237 -11.16 -4.91 14.57
CA PRO A 237 -10.85 -3.55 14.96
C PRO A 237 -9.86 -2.94 13.95
N CYS A 238 -10.18 -1.77 13.41
CA CYS A 238 -9.39 -1.05 12.43
C CYS A 238 -9.19 0.39 12.89
N PHE A 239 -8.18 1.07 12.34
CA PHE A 239 -8.03 2.50 12.56
C PHE A 239 -9.28 3.27 12.11
N ARG A 240 -9.62 4.35 12.83
CA ARG A 240 -10.55 5.37 12.32
C ARG A 240 -10.03 5.93 10.99
N PRO A 241 -10.90 6.44 10.09
CA PRO A 241 -10.52 6.92 8.76
C PRO A 241 -9.29 7.85 8.75
N THR A 242 -9.22 8.81 9.68
CA THR A 242 -8.09 9.74 9.81
C THR A 242 -6.75 9.03 10.03
N TYR A 243 -6.70 8.05 10.94
CA TYR A 243 -5.46 7.30 11.22
C TYR A 243 -5.17 6.23 10.17
N GLN A 244 -6.21 5.64 9.57
CA GLN A 244 -6.04 4.74 8.44
C GLN A 244 -5.38 5.46 7.26
N PHE A 245 -5.85 6.68 6.96
CA PHE A 245 -5.25 7.55 5.95
C PHE A 245 -3.81 7.95 6.31
N LEU A 246 -3.58 8.50 7.51
CA LEU A 246 -2.25 8.91 7.96
C LEU A 246 -1.24 7.76 7.90
N PHE A 247 -1.61 6.58 8.41
CA PHE A 247 -0.71 5.41 8.37
C PHE A 247 -0.39 4.98 6.94
N THR A 248 -1.38 4.99 6.04
CA THR A 248 -1.18 4.64 4.62
C THR A 248 -0.23 5.61 3.93
N VAL A 249 -0.41 6.91 4.17
CA VAL A 249 0.40 7.98 3.62
C VAL A 249 1.83 7.92 4.16
N LEU A 250 2.00 7.77 5.47
CA LEU A 250 3.32 7.69 6.11
C LEU A 250 4.08 6.44 5.69
N HIS A 251 3.39 5.31 5.53
CA HIS A 251 3.98 4.08 5.02
C HIS A 251 4.45 4.23 3.55
N LEU A 252 3.62 4.83 2.69
CA LEU A 252 4.01 5.13 1.32
C LEU A 252 5.19 6.11 1.26
N PHE A 253 5.15 7.20 2.03
CA PHE A 253 6.25 8.15 2.12
C PHE A 253 7.55 7.45 2.51
N ARG A 254 7.55 6.68 3.60
CA ARG A 254 8.72 5.92 4.08
C ARG A 254 9.34 5.08 2.98
N GLU A 255 8.54 4.33 2.23
CA GLU A 255 9.05 3.40 1.22
C GLU A 255 9.48 4.13 -0.06
N ALA A 256 8.77 5.18 -0.45
CA ALA A 256 9.12 5.99 -1.60
C ALA A 256 10.37 6.86 -1.39
N TRP A 257 10.62 7.26 -0.14
CA TRP A 257 11.62 8.27 0.21
C TRP A 257 12.93 7.69 0.76
N LEU A 258 12.90 6.57 1.48
CA LEU A 258 14.13 5.94 1.99
C LEU A 258 14.82 5.10 0.91
N GLN A 259 16.09 5.41 0.61
CA GLN A 259 16.89 4.77 -0.45
C GLN A 259 16.89 3.23 -0.36
N LYS A 260 16.90 2.66 0.86
CA LYS A 260 16.92 1.21 1.06
C LYS A 260 15.80 0.47 0.34
N PHE A 261 14.60 1.07 0.25
CA PHE A 261 13.47 0.44 -0.43
C PHE A 261 13.55 0.58 -1.96
N VAL A 262 14.23 1.63 -2.43
CA VAL A 262 14.56 1.84 -3.84
C VAL A 262 15.54 0.76 -4.30
N ASP A 263 16.59 0.51 -3.50
CA ASP A 263 17.59 -0.52 -3.79
C ASP A 263 16.98 -1.93 -3.82
N PHE A 264 15.93 -2.17 -3.01
CA PHE A 264 15.17 -3.41 -3.03
C PHE A 264 14.11 -3.48 -4.15
N GLY A 265 13.85 -2.39 -4.88
CA GLY A 265 12.81 -2.31 -5.89
C GLY A 265 11.38 -2.42 -5.33
N THR A 266 11.18 -2.04 -4.06
CA THR A 266 9.88 -2.14 -3.34
C THR A 266 9.33 -0.78 -2.89
N ASP A 267 9.98 0.29 -3.31
CA ASP A 267 9.71 1.69 -2.98
C ASP A 267 8.30 2.15 -3.30
N VAL A 268 7.90 2.09 -4.58
CA VAL A 268 6.67 2.70 -5.07
C VAL A 268 5.83 1.75 -5.92
N GLY A 269 4.53 2.00 -5.98
CA GLY A 269 3.64 1.30 -6.90
C GLY A 269 2.27 1.98 -7.02
N LEU A 270 1.65 1.89 -8.20
CA LEU A 270 0.33 2.46 -8.48
C LEU A 270 -0.72 2.01 -7.46
N MET A 271 -0.70 0.74 -7.02
CA MET A 271 -1.62 0.28 -5.96
C MET A 271 -1.49 1.10 -4.67
N LYS A 272 -0.27 1.45 -4.23
CA LYS A 272 -0.08 2.20 -2.97
C LYS A 272 -0.68 3.60 -3.05
N PHE A 273 -0.49 4.29 -4.18
CA PHE A 273 -1.13 5.59 -4.40
C PHE A 273 -2.65 5.44 -4.63
N GLY A 274 -3.08 4.37 -5.30
CA GLY A 274 -4.49 4.03 -5.48
C GLY A 274 -5.22 3.81 -4.16
N ASP A 275 -4.58 3.14 -3.19
CA ASP A 275 -5.12 3.00 -1.83
C ASP A 275 -5.33 4.37 -1.17
N VAL A 276 -4.36 5.29 -1.28
CA VAL A 276 -4.49 6.67 -0.76
C VAL A 276 -5.67 7.38 -1.41
N LEU A 277 -5.77 7.36 -2.74
CA LEU A 277 -6.85 8.04 -3.46
C LEU A 277 -8.22 7.46 -3.09
N ARG A 278 -8.34 6.13 -3.04
CA ARG A 278 -9.58 5.44 -2.65
C ARG A 278 -9.98 5.73 -1.21
N LEU A 279 -9.02 5.86 -0.29
CA LEU A 279 -9.31 6.30 1.09
C LEU A 279 -9.89 7.71 1.12
N ILE A 280 -9.36 8.63 0.29
CA ILE A 280 -9.89 9.99 0.20
C ILE A 280 -11.32 9.96 -0.35
N ASP A 281 -11.57 9.22 -1.43
CA ASP A 281 -12.90 9.15 -2.03
C ASP A 281 -13.92 8.50 -1.09
N GLN A 282 -13.53 7.45 -0.35
CA GLN A 282 -14.40 6.74 0.58
C GLN A 282 -14.73 7.54 1.85
N ASN A 283 -13.78 8.35 2.35
CA ASN A 283 -13.89 9.04 3.64
C ASN A 283 -13.73 10.56 3.49
N HIS A 284 -14.26 11.11 2.39
CA HIS A 284 -14.06 12.50 2.01
C HIS A 284 -14.42 13.46 3.15
N ASP A 285 -15.59 13.30 3.75
CA ASP A 285 -16.11 14.23 4.76
C ASP A 285 -15.34 14.12 6.08
N GLU A 286 -14.95 12.91 6.51
CA GLU A 286 -14.12 12.75 7.70
C GLU A 286 -12.71 13.32 7.52
N LEU A 287 -12.10 13.13 6.35
CA LEU A 287 -10.73 13.60 6.10
C LEU A 287 -10.67 15.11 5.87
N THR A 288 -11.76 15.75 5.43
CA THR A 288 -11.81 17.19 5.13
C THR A 288 -12.41 18.05 6.25
N ASN A 289 -12.85 17.46 7.37
CA ASN A 289 -13.41 18.18 8.52
C ASN A 289 -12.38 18.97 9.37
N GLY A 290 -11.10 18.96 8.98
CA GLY A 290 -10.00 19.66 9.66
C GLY A 290 -9.31 18.88 10.80
N GLU A 291 -9.82 17.73 11.24
CA GLU A 291 -9.16 16.87 12.23
C GLU A 291 -7.81 16.37 11.70
N LEU A 292 -7.77 15.85 10.47
CA LEU A 292 -6.56 15.40 9.80
C LEU A 292 -5.47 16.49 9.80
N LEU A 293 -5.83 17.72 9.41
CA LEU A 293 -4.90 18.83 9.34
C LEU A 293 -4.31 19.15 10.72
N ARG A 294 -5.16 19.22 11.75
CA ARG A 294 -4.71 19.47 13.14
C ARG A 294 -3.75 18.39 13.63
N ILE A 295 -4.09 17.11 13.45
CA ILE A 295 -3.23 15.99 13.84
C ILE A 295 -1.90 16.05 13.07
N ALA A 296 -1.96 16.35 11.77
CA ALA A 296 -0.77 16.42 10.94
C ALA A 296 0.19 17.55 11.36
N GLU A 297 -0.34 18.70 11.77
CA GLU A 297 0.45 19.83 12.27
C GLU A 297 1.04 19.54 13.67
N ILE A 298 0.21 19.05 14.61
CA ILE A 298 0.63 18.75 15.98
C ILE A 298 1.80 17.77 16.02
N HIS A 299 1.73 16.73 15.17
CA HIS A 299 2.72 15.66 15.13
C HIS A 299 3.79 15.86 14.05
N ASN A 300 3.85 17.04 13.44
CA ASN A 300 4.80 17.41 12.38
C ASN A 300 4.81 16.43 11.19
N VAL A 301 3.71 15.74 10.92
CA VAL A 301 3.57 14.80 9.79
C VAL A 301 2.95 15.45 8.55
N ILE A 302 2.65 16.75 8.61
CA ILE A 302 2.07 17.51 7.50
C ILE A 302 2.95 17.53 6.24
N HIS A 303 4.28 17.55 6.41
CA HIS A 303 5.22 17.55 5.28
C HIS A 303 5.23 16.22 4.51
N PRO A 304 5.36 15.03 5.15
CA PRO A 304 5.13 13.75 4.48
C PRO A 304 3.76 13.64 3.80
N VAL A 305 2.70 14.16 4.43
CA VAL A 305 1.35 14.13 3.87
C VAL A 305 1.27 14.97 2.60
N ALA A 306 1.76 16.22 2.65
CA ALA A 306 1.84 17.07 1.47
C ALA A 306 2.73 16.44 0.38
N TRP A 307 3.86 15.85 0.73
CA TRP A 307 4.74 15.19 -0.23
C TRP A 307 4.01 14.09 -1.01
N VAL A 308 3.30 13.20 -0.33
CA VAL A 308 2.55 12.11 -0.99
C VAL A 308 1.42 12.66 -1.85
N LEU A 309 0.66 13.62 -1.34
CA LEU A 309 -0.47 14.20 -2.08
C LEU A 309 -0.04 15.00 -3.31
N ARG A 310 1.15 15.61 -3.27
CA ARG A 310 1.71 16.28 -4.45
C ARG A 310 2.06 15.28 -5.55
N HIS A 311 2.76 14.20 -5.22
CA HIS A 311 3.08 13.13 -6.17
C HIS A 311 1.83 12.40 -6.67
N LEU A 312 0.81 12.29 -5.82
CA LEU A 312 -0.50 11.75 -6.19
C LEU A 312 -1.21 12.66 -7.20
N ASP A 313 -1.22 13.98 -6.97
CA ASP A 313 -1.77 14.97 -7.89
C ASP A 313 -1.05 14.97 -9.25
N GLU A 314 0.28 14.86 -9.26
CA GLU A 314 1.07 14.77 -10.49
C GLU A 314 0.82 13.45 -11.25
N THR A 315 0.66 12.34 -10.53
CA THR A 315 0.46 11.02 -11.13
C THR A 315 -0.95 10.85 -11.70
N PHE A 316 -1.98 11.25 -10.93
CA PHE A 316 -3.39 11.00 -11.26
C PHE A 316 -4.15 12.24 -11.73
N GLN A 317 -3.46 13.38 -11.88
CA GLN A 317 -4.04 14.67 -12.26
C GLN A 317 -5.18 15.11 -11.33
N THR A 318 -5.04 14.82 -10.04
CA THR A 318 -5.99 15.21 -9.01
C THR A 318 -5.66 16.60 -8.44
N ARG A 319 -6.45 17.05 -7.47
CA ARG A 319 -6.25 18.33 -6.76
C ARG A 319 -6.37 18.15 -5.24
N THR A 320 -5.80 17.06 -4.74
CA THR A 320 -5.83 16.69 -3.32
C THR A 320 -5.07 17.69 -2.45
N GLN A 321 -4.00 18.30 -2.95
CA GLN A 321 -3.33 19.41 -2.27
C GLN A 321 -4.30 20.53 -1.91
N LYS A 322 -5.10 20.96 -2.90
CA LYS A 322 -6.13 21.98 -2.72
C LYS A 322 -7.27 21.51 -1.84
N LEU A 323 -7.66 20.24 -1.97
CA LEU A 323 -8.71 19.65 -1.14
C LEU A 323 -8.39 19.76 0.36
N PHE A 324 -7.13 19.55 0.73
CA PHE A 324 -6.67 19.56 2.12
C PHE A 324 -6.02 20.88 2.55
N ALA A 325 -6.01 21.91 1.70
CA ALA A 325 -5.34 23.20 1.93
C ALA A 325 -3.85 23.07 2.26
N LEU A 326 -3.15 22.18 1.56
CA LEU A 326 -1.76 21.83 1.80
C LEU A 326 -0.75 22.48 0.84
N GLU A 327 -1.21 23.34 -0.07
CA GLU A 327 -0.36 23.89 -1.15
C GLU A 327 0.88 24.64 -0.63
N LYS A 328 0.81 25.19 0.59
CA LYS A 328 1.93 25.89 1.24
C LYS A 328 3.01 24.98 1.83
N TYR A 329 2.75 23.67 1.95
CA TYR A 329 3.66 22.69 2.56
C TYR A 329 4.46 21.87 1.52
N GLY A 330 4.28 22.17 0.23
CA GLY A 330 5.01 21.55 -0.89
C GLY A 330 6.40 22.14 -1.08
N ASP A 331 7.29 21.91 -0.12
CA ASP A 331 8.70 22.28 -0.24
C ASP A 331 9.36 21.50 -1.42
N GLU A 332 9.76 22.24 -2.46
CA GLU A 332 10.42 21.71 -3.66
C GLU A 332 11.71 20.93 -3.31
N GLU A 333 12.40 21.30 -2.23
CA GLU A 333 13.59 20.57 -1.76
C GLU A 333 13.21 19.19 -1.24
N LEU A 334 12.17 19.09 -0.40
CA LEU A 334 11.67 17.81 0.11
C LEU A 334 11.07 16.95 -1.01
N LEU A 335 10.30 17.55 -1.92
CA LEU A 335 9.72 16.88 -3.10
C LEU A 335 10.78 16.20 -3.96
N ALA A 336 11.91 16.89 -4.16
CA ALA A 336 13.06 16.41 -4.93
C ALA A 336 14.10 15.67 -4.07
N SER A 337 13.79 15.28 -2.82
CA SER A 337 14.74 14.59 -1.94
C SER A 337 14.45 13.10 -1.76
N GLN A 338 15.48 12.37 -1.34
CA GLN A 338 15.45 11.02 -0.79
C GLN A 338 16.36 10.98 0.44
N MET A 339 16.11 10.04 1.36
CA MET A 339 17.00 9.80 2.49
C MET A 339 17.95 8.66 2.18
N GLN A 340 19.24 8.97 2.14
CA GLN A 340 20.30 7.98 2.03
C GLN A 340 21.10 7.97 3.34
N SER A 341 21.08 6.82 4.03
CA SER A 341 21.68 6.65 5.36
C SER A 341 21.11 7.64 6.39
N SER A 342 21.77 8.78 6.59
CA SER A 342 21.40 9.83 7.54
C SER A 342 21.42 11.23 6.92
N ALA A 343 21.45 11.33 5.58
CA ALA A 343 21.51 12.59 4.85
C ALA A 343 20.38 12.68 3.81
N TYR A 344 19.91 13.90 3.59
CA TYR A 344 19.06 14.26 2.47
C TYR A 344 19.93 14.28 1.20
N VAL A 345 19.53 13.51 0.20
CA VAL A 345 20.13 13.53 -1.13
C VAL A 345 19.07 13.94 -2.14
N ARG A 346 19.48 14.63 -3.21
CA ARG A 346 18.57 14.97 -4.29
C ARG A 346 18.17 13.68 -5.02
N ALA A 347 16.88 13.39 -5.04
CA ALA A 347 16.29 12.34 -5.85
C ALA A 347 16.58 12.60 -7.33
N SER A 348 16.54 11.55 -8.16
CA SER A 348 16.58 11.69 -9.62
C SER A 348 15.61 12.78 -10.09
N GLY A 349 16.00 13.60 -11.07
CA GLY A 349 15.13 14.64 -11.65
C GLY A 349 13.92 14.13 -12.44
N GLN A 350 13.54 12.87 -12.28
CA GLN A 350 12.34 12.26 -12.86
C GLN A 350 11.14 12.50 -11.95
N SER A 351 9.98 12.75 -12.55
CA SER A 351 8.71 12.82 -11.83
C SER A 351 8.35 11.46 -11.20
N MET A 352 7.47 11.45 -10.19
CA MET A 352 6.99 10.20 -9.61
C MET A 352 6.28 9.32 -10.64
N ARG A 353 5.54 9.93 -11.57
CA ARG A 353 4.85 9.22 -12.65
C ARG A 353 5.83 8.49 -13.57
N GLU A 354 6.93 9.13 -13.95
CA GLU A 354 8.01 8.49 -14.73
C GLU A 354 8.72 7.40 -13.91
N ARG A 355 8.99 7.63 -12.62
CA ARG A 355 9.58 6.62 -11.72
C ARG A 355 8.68 5.39 -11.58
N LEU A 356 7.36 5.59 -11.49
CA LEU A 356 6.38 4.52 -11.44
C LEU A 356 6.36 3.73 -12.75
N GLN A 357 6.40 4.37 -13.91
CA GLN A 357 6.42 3.66 -15.20
C GLN A 357 7.75 2.92 -15.46
N SER A 358 8.87 3.54 -15.10
CA SER A 358 10.22 3.08 -15.41
C SER A 358 10.49 1.65 -14.92
N LYS A 359 11.04 0.80 -15.79
CA LYS A 359 11.46 -0.58 -15.49
C LYS A 359 12.74 -0.67 -14.67
N THR A 360 13.59 0.34 -14.74
CA THR A 360 14.88 0.41 -14.05
C THR A 360 14.78 1.38 -12.88
N ARG A 361 14.27 0.90 -11.75
CA ARG A 361 14.29 1.65 -10.48
C ARG A 361 15.58 1.29 -9.73
N GLY A 362 16.33 2.28 -9.26
CA GLY A 362 17.58 2.07 -8.50
C GLY A 362 18.89 2.40 -9.22
N ALA A 363 18.87 2.87 -10.47
CA ALA A 363 20.06 3.46 -11.10
C ALA A 363 20.22 4.94 -10.71
N VAL A 364 20.24 5.24 -9.40
CA VAL A 364 20.66 6.58 -8.95
C VAL A 364 22.17 6.63 -9.13
N ARG A 365 22.64 7.29 -10.20
CA ARG A 365 24.04 7.71 -10.25
C ARG A 365 24.26 8.70 -9.10
N PRO A 366 25.30 8.54 -8.26
CA PRO A 366 25.63 9.58 -7.30
C PRO A 366 25.78 10.90 -8.04
N ALA A 367 25.17 11.97 -7.52
CA ALA A 367 25.39 13.30 -8.04
C ALA A 367 26.91 13.57 -8.04
N GLU A 368 27.46 14.01 -9.17
CA GLU A 368 28.84 14.46 -9.19
C GLU A 368 29.02 15.53 -8.10
N PRO A 369 30.08 15.44 -7.27
CA PRO A 369 30.33 16.45 -6.27
C PRO A 369 30.41 17.79 -7.00
N ALA A 370 29.61 18.76 -6.55
CA ALA A 370 29.70 20.13 -7.05
C ALA A 370 31.16 20.56 -6.93
N HIS A 371 31.83 20.71 -8.08
CA HIS A 371 33.16 21.28 -8.14
C HIS A 371 33.09 22.64 -7.43
N ARG A 372 33.65 22.72 -6.22
CA ARG A 372 34.00 24.01 -5.64
C ARG A 372 35.12 24.54 -6.53
N GLY A 373 34.76 25.47 -7.42
CA GLY A 373 35.73 26.25 -8.18
C GLY A 373 36.72 26.88 -7.21
N SER A 374 37.99 26.69 -7.53
CA SER A 374 39.17 27.35 -6.95
C SER A 374 39.13 28.86 -7.12
#